data_AF-A0A934S220-F1
#
_entry.id   AF-A0A934S220-F1
#
_cell.length_a   1.000
_cell.length_b   1.000
_cell.length_c   1.000
_cell.angle_alpha   90.00
_cell.angle_beta   90.00
_cell.angle_gamma   90.00
#
_symmetry.space_group_name_H-M   'P 1'
#
loop_
_entity.id
_entity.type
_entity.pdbx_description
1 polymer ?
#
loop_
_entity_poly.entity_id
_entity_poly.type
_entity_poly.pdbx_seq_one_letter_code
_entity_poly.pdbx_strand_id
1 'polypeptide(L)'
;MLFRPIVSLVLSIVFVSGLLANANKVLFIAGEPSHGWNKHEFPAGCEVLAGSLNESGLGVEASVSLGWPEEEGAFEGVGTVVVYCDGAELHVANEKVDQLDALYSAGVNFVFLHFAVEPGTEELAAFMTKSIGGYFDLDWSVNPVWTLKNATLSDSTISNGVSSFELEDEWYYHMRFRDDGGYTPVLSAVPPADTIGEDGPRSGNPVLREELAAGKEQHLAWSRVGEKGQRGFGFTGGHFHSNWNDDDFRRLVLNGIAWTAGMEIPDHGVVSDFPSIVKYKTVEESIARGDVADMASHLEIDPSLLNKPGRGNMTLLQQAIMRKKSEAAAFLLGRGADPNALTKSKQTSLHLAVVRNLPEMCRELGNYDVDLSVRDKQGWTALHLAAAKNQAETVRALIEIGCDVNALSDAGGTPLHEAGASGGEDVLKQLLEAGVDPKVVSSHGVTALDLAREYKNEAAILLLKDL
;
A
#
# COMPACT_ATOMS: atom_id res chain seq x y z
N MET A 1 -72.01 21.04 -12.31
CA MET A 1 -70.94 20.03 -12.48
C MET A 1 -69.63 20.77 -12.69
N LEU A 2 -68.72 20.71 -11.72
CA LEU A 2 -67.26 20.74 -11.86
C LEU A 2 -66.68 20.85 -10.43
N PHE A 3 -66.49 19.68 -9.82
CA PHE A 3 -65.78 19.52 -8.56
C PHE A 3 -64.29 19.78 -8.82
N ARG A 4 -63.68 20.68 -8.04
CA ARG A 4 -62.23 20.77 -7.89
C ARG A 4 -61.79 19.69 -6.90
N PRO A 5 -60.78 18.85 -7.19
CA PRO A 5 -60.18 18.03 -6.16
C PRO A 5 -59.26 18.91 -5.32
N ILE A 6 -59.53 18.96 -4.02
CA ILE A 6 -58.57 19.42 -3.01
C ILE A 6 -57.51 18.32 -2.96
N VAL A 7 -56.32 18.58 -3.51
CA VAL A 7 -55.15 17.73 -3.27
C VAL A 7 -54.68 18.08 -1.86
N SER A 8 -55.03 17.23 -0.91
CA SER A 8 -54.52 17.31 0.45
C SER A 8 -53.04 16.89 0.40
N LEU A 9 -52.15 17.86 0.63
CA LEU A 9 -50.74 17.61 0.87
C LEU A 9 -50.62 16.80 2.17
N VAL A 10 -50.37 15.49 2.06
CA VAL A 10 -50.02 14.67 3.21
C VAL A 10 -48.57 14.99 3.52
N LEU A 11 -48.37 15.92 4.46
CA LEU A 11 -47.08 16.12 5.11
C LEU A 11 -46.84 14.87 5.97
N SER A 12 -46.03 13.94 5.49
CA SER A 12 -45.55 12.82 6.29
C SER A 12 -44.63 13.37 7.37
N ILE A 13 -45.22 13.84 8.46
CA ILE A 13 -44.51 14.12 9.71
C ILE A 13 -44.11 12.75 10.25
N VAL A 14 -42.85 12.35 10.00
CA VAL A 14 -42.23 11.26 10.75
C VAL A 14 -42.20 11.70 12.20
N PHE A 15 -43.10 11.13 13.00
CA PHE A 15 -43.04 11.24 14.45
C PHE A 15 -41.80 10.47 14.91
N VAL A 16 -40.69 11.17 15.14
CA VAL A 16 -39.58 10.64 15.92
C VAL A 16 -40.05 10.58 17.38
N SER A 17 -40.84 9.56 17.71
CA SER A 17 -41.25 9.30 19.08
C SER A 17 -40.04 8.91 19.91
N GLY A 18 -39.63 9.78 20.85
CA GLY A 18 -38.85 9.44 22.03
C GLY A 18 -37.66 8.51 21.80
N LEU A 19 -36.85 8.78 20.77
CA LEU A 19 -35.61 8.06 20.54
C LEU A 19 -34.58 8.54 21.56
N LEU A 20 -34.48 7.85 22.69
CA LEU A 20 -33.28 7.92 23.53
C LEU A 20 -32.15 7.34 22.67
N ALA A 21 -31.35 8.20 22.06
CA ALA A 21 -30.16 7.81 21.32
C ALA A 21 -29.30 6.91 22.23
N ASN A 22 -28.96 5.71 21.75
CA ASN A 22 -28.01 4.87 22.43
C ASN A 22 -26.62 5.25 21.92
N ALA A 23 -25.83 5.90 22.77
CA ALA A 23 -24.50 6.40 22.41
C ALA A 23 -23.60 5.33 21.78
N ASN A 24 -23.81 4.06 22.12
CA ASN A 24 -22.98 2.95 21.70
C ASN A 24 -23.27 2.47 20.27
N LYS A 25 -24.39 2.86 19.64
CA LYS A 25 -24.75 2.43 18.29
C LYS A 25 -24.19 3.38 17.24
N VAL A 26 -23.33 2.86 16.37
CA VAL A 26 -22.65 3.62 15.30
C VAL A 26 -23.12 3.09 13.94
N LEU A 27 -23.72 3.96 13.13
CA LEU A 27 -24.10 3.63 11.76
C LEU A 27 -23.12 4.24 10.78
N PHE A 28 -22.38 3.39 10.05
CA PHE A 28 -21.58 3.78 8.91
C PHE A 28 -22.45 3.82 7.66
N ILE A 29 -22.36 4.91 6.90
CA ILE A 29 -23.00 5.11 5.60
C ILE A 29 -21.87 5.19 4.57
N ALA A 30 -21.72 4.12 3.79
CA ALA A 30 -20.68 4.01 2.78
C ALA A 30 -21.20 4.47 1.41
N GLY A 31 -20.42 5.28 0.70
CA GLY A 31 -20.63 5.54 -0.72
C GLY A 31 -20.33 4.30 -1.59
N GLU A 32 -20.70 4.35 -2.87
CA GLU A 32 -20.24 3.34 -3.83
C GLU A 32 -18.75 3.52 -4.15
N PRO A 33 -17.99 2.45 -4.45
CA PRO A 33 -16.64 2.59 -4.96
C PRO A 33 -16.60 3.38 -6.28
N SER A 34 -15.78 4.42 -6.35
CA SER A 34 -15.77 5.34 -7.51
C SER A 34 -14.46 5.39 -8.29
N HIS A 35 -13.40 4.77 -7.76
CA HIS A 35 -12.08 4.76 -8.37
C HIS A 35 -11.57 3.34 -8.63
N GLY A 36 -10.42 3.25 -9.31
CA GLY A 36 -9.73 1.97 -9.51
C GLY A 36 -9.23 1.36 -8.21
N TRP A 37 -8.75 0.12 -8.29
CA TRP A 37 -8.23 -0.67 -7.16
C TRP A 37 -7.51 0.15 -6.09
N ASN A 38 -7.84 -0.11 -4.82
CA ASN A 38 -7.21 0.51 -3.66
C ASN A 38 -7.53 2.02 -3.48
N LYS A 39 -8.52 2.57 -4.19
CA LYS A 39 -8.92 3.97 -4.07
C LYS A 39 -10.43 4.09 -3.91
N HIS A 40 -10.87 4.93 -2.97
CA HIS A 40 -12.31 5.17 -2.72
C HIS A 40 -13.09 3.87 -2.51
N GLU A 41 -12.47 2.87 -1.86
CA GLU A 41 -13.11 1.60 -1.49
C GLU A 41 -13.95 1.79 -0.21
N PHE A 42 -14.91 2.72 -0.26
CA PHE A 42 -15.64 3.17 0.93
C PHE A 42 -16.34 2.03 1.69
N PRO A 43 -17.03 1.06 1.03
CA PRO A 43 -17.64 -0.05 1.74
C PRO A 43 -16.62 -0.86 2.54
N ALA A 44 -15.49 -1.22 1.92
CA ALA A 44 -14.45 -1.99 2.59
C ALA A 44 -13.78 -1.20 3.72
N GLY A 45 -13.56 0.11 3.52
CA GLY A 45 -13.05 0.98 4.58
C GLY A 45 -13.99 1.08 5.78
N CYS A 46 -15.30 1.22 5.53
CA CYS A 46 -16.33 1.18 6.57
C CYS A 46 -16.36 -0.18 7.28
N GLU A 47 -16.23 -1.30 6.57
CA GLU A 47 -16.18 -2.64 7.17
C GLU A 47 -14.97 -2.82 8.10
N VAL A 48 -13.79 -2.36 7.68
CA VAL A 48 -12.56 -2.38 8.51
C VAL A 48 -12.76 -1.57 9.79
N LEU A 49 -13.26 -0.33 9.68
CA LEU A 49 -13.45 0.55 10.83
C LEU A 49 -14.56 0.06 11.76
N ALA A 50 -15.71 -0.38 11.21
CA ALA A 50 -16.82 -0.90 11.98
C ALA A 50 -16.46 -2.21 12.69
N GLY A 51 -15.79 -3.15 12.00
CA GLY A 51 -15.29 -4.39 12.58
C GLY A 51 -14.31 -4.12 13.73
N SER A 52 -13.35 -3.23 13.51
CA SER A 52 -12.39 -2.80 14.53
C SER A 52 -13.07 -2.22 15.77
N LEU A 53 -14.11 -1.39 15.60
CA LEU A 53 -14.87 -0.85 16.74
C LEU A 53 -15.65 -1.94 17.48
N ASN A 54 -16.26 -2.89 16.78
CA ASN A 54 -17.00 -4.00 17.38
C ASN A 54 -16.07 -4.92 18.19
N GLU A 55 -14.82 -5.10 17.76
CA GLU A 55 -13.82 -5.94 18.43
C GLU A 55 -12.98 -5.21 19.49
N SER A 56 -13.10 -3.87 19.57
CA SER A 56 -12.30 -3.02 20.46
C SER A 56 -12.47 -3.28 21.96
N GLY A 57 -13.56 -3.95 22.37
CA GLY A 57 -13.94 -4.10 23.78
C GLY A 57 -14.56 -2.86 24.42
N LEU A 58 -14.79 -1.78 23.65
CA LEU A 58 -15.44 -0.55 24.15
C LEU A 58 -16.97 -0.66 24.27
N GLY A 59 -17.56 -1.77 23.82
CA GLY A 59 -19.02 -1.96 23.82
C GLY A 59 -19.75 -1.12 22.76
N VAL A 60 -19.06 -0.77 21.68
CA VAL A 60 -19.64 -0.15 20.48
C VAL A 60 -20.34 -1.22 19.64
N GLU A 61 -21.52 -0.88 19.12
CA GLU A 61 -22.27 -1.66 18.14
C GLU A 61 -22.27 -0.91 16.81
N ALA A 62 -21.31 -1.23 15.95
CA ALA A 62 -21.13 -0.62 14.64
C ALA A 62 -21.73 -1.47 13.51
N SER A 63 -22.52 -0.84 12.64
CA SER A 63 -23.10 -1.46 11.44
C SER A 63 -22.83 -0.62 10.19
N VAL A 64 -22.77 -1.27 9.03
CA VAL A 64 -22.53 -0.60 7.74
C VAL A 64 -23.78 -0.66 6.87
N SER A 65 -24.16 0.49 6.31
CA SER A 65 -25.16 0.64 5.25
C SER A 65 -24.47 1.04 3.95
N LEU A 66 -24.84 0.39 2.86
CA LEU A 66 -24.37 0.72 1.52
C LEU A 66 -25.32 1.77 0.91
N GLY A 67 -24.84 3.00 0.80
CA GLY A 67 -25.66 4.16 0.50
C GLY A 67 -26.48 4.63 1.71
N TRP A 68 -27.28 5.67 1.49
CA TRP A 68 -28.17 6.18 2.52
C TRP A 68 -29.30 5.17 2.79
N PRO A 69 -29.55 4.76 4.06
CA PRO A 69 -30.54 3.74 4.34
C PRO A 69 -31.96 4.22 4.03
N GLU A 70 -32.70 3.42 3.27
CA GLU A 70 -34.11 3.68 2.90
C GLU A 70 -35.12 3.00 3.84
N GLU A 71 -34.67 2.04 4.65
CA GLU A 71 -35.52 1.26 5.54
C GLU A 71 -36.08 2.11 6.69
N GLU A 72 -37.37 1.95 6.98
CA GLU A 72 -38.01 2.60 8.12
C GLU A 72 -37.36 2.12 9.42
N GLY A 73 -36.96 3.06 10.29
CA GLY A 73 -36.29 2.73 11.55
C GLY A 73 -34.79 2.47 11.43
N ALA A 74 -34.15 2.67 10.27
CA ALA A 74 -32.69 2.47 10.13
C ALA A 74 -31.83 3.31 11.10
N PHE A 75 -32.35 4.44 11.57
CA PHE A 75 -31.70 5.30 12.56
C PHE A 75 -32.20 5.06 14.00
N GLU A 76 -33.01 4.03 14.23
CA GLU A 76 -33.58 3.74 15.55
C GLU A 76 -32.48 3.33 16.54
N GLY A 77 -32.31 4.15 17.58
CA GLY A 77 -31.32 3.98 18.63
C GLY A 77 -29.89 4.38 18.21
N VAL A 78 -29.66 4.82 16.97
CA VAL A 78 -28.33 5.25 16.50
C VAL A 78 -27.88 6.49 17.27
N GLY A 79 -26.70 6.42 17.88
CA GLY A 79 -26.08 7.53 18.61
C GLY A 79 -25.09 8.33 17.77
N THR A 80 -24.45 7.67 16.79
CA THR A 80 -23.47 8.31 15.90
C THR A 80 -23.66 7.82 14.48
N VAL A 81 -23.61 8.75 13.52
CA VAL A 81 -23.56 8.46 12.09
C VAL A 81 -22.17 8.79 11.56
N VAL A 82 -21.54 7.84 10.87
CA VAL A 82 -20.28 8.03 10.16
C VAL A 82 -20.58 8.02 8.67
N VAL A 83 -20.18 9.07 7.95
CA VAL A 83 -20.33 9.15 6.50
C VAL A 83 -18.96 9.08 5.86
N TYR A 84 -18.80 8.13 4.94
CA TYR A 84 -17.58 7.94 4.18
C TYR A 84 -17.96 7.59 2.73
N CYS A 85 -17.85 8.59 1.87
CA CYS A 85 -18.31 8.54 0.49
C CYS A 85 -17.55 9.59 -0.34
N ASP A 86 -17.89 9.68 -1.62
CA ASP A 86 -17.48 10.82 -2.45
C ASP A 86 -18.11 12.14 -1.97
N GLY A 87 -17.48 13.24 -2.38
CA GLY A 87 -17.96 14.59 -2.14
C GLY A 87 -18.84 15.14 -3.27
N ALA A 88 -19.09 16.45 -3.20
CA ALA A 88 -19.82 17.22 -4.22
C ALA A 88 -21.14 16.55 -4.64
N GLU A 89 -21.44 16.44 -5.94
CA GLU A 89 -22.69 15.87 -6.44
C GLU A 89 -22.92 14.40 -6.08
N LEU A 90 -21.85 13.64 -5.77
CA LEU A 90 -21.91 12.23 -5.41
C LEU A 90 -22.07 11.99 -3.90
N HIS A 91 -22.11 13.05 -3.11
CA HIS A 91 -22.27 12.92 -1.67
C HIS A 91 -23.64 12.34 -1.32
N VAL A 92 -23.64 11.20 -0.61
CA VAL A 92 -24.85 10.43 -0.25
C VAL A 92 -25.88 11.17 0.60
N ALA A 93 -25.52 12.35 1.13
CA ALA A 93 -26.34 13.12 2.06
C ALA A 93 -26.89 14.42 1.48
N ASN A 94 -26.60 14.74 0.20
CA ASN A 94 -27.01 16.01 -0.43
C ASN A 94 -28.51 16.28 -0.32
N GLU A 95 -29.35 15.26 -0.51
CA GLU A 95 -30.81 15.39 -0.43
C GLU A 95 -31.39 15.05 0.95
N LYS A 96 -30.53 14.93 1.97
CA LYS A 96 -30.89 14.39 3.29
C LYS A 96 -30.66 15.38 4.44
N VAL A 97 -30.39 16.65 4.14
CA VAL A 97 -30.04 17.67 5.15
C VAL A 97 -31.15 17.85 6.20
N ASP A 98 -32.43 17.85 5.80
CA ASP A 98 -33.55 17.94 6.76
C ASP A 98 -33.56 16.76 7.76
N GLN A 99 -33.23 15.55 7.29
CA GLN A 99 -33.14 14.37 8.13
C GLN A 99 -31.90 14.43 9.05
N LEU A 100 -30.76 14.87 8.51
CA LEU A 100 -29.55 15.14 9.28
C LEU A 100 -29.80 16.14 10.41
N ASP A 101 -30.51 17.23 10.13
CA ASP A 101 -30.86 18.26 11.11
C ASP A 101 -31.81 17.72 12.19
N ALA A 102 -32.78 16.88 11.81
CA ALA A 102 -33.66 16.22 12.75
C ALA A 102 -32.88 15.27 13.69
N LEU A 103 -31.97 14.45 13.13
CA LEU A 103 -31.10 13.54 13.88
C LEU A 103 -30.17 14.31 14.84
N TYR A 104 -29.48 15.34 14.35
CA TYR A 104 -28.59 16.17 15.18
C TYR A 104 -29.34 16.88 16.30
N SER A 105 -30.57 17.35 16.01
CA SER A 105 -31.45 17.97 17.02
C SER A 105 -31.91 16.98 18.09
N ALA A 106 -32.04 15.70 17.73
CA ALA A 106 -32.32 14.59 18.63
C ALA A 106 -31.09 14.10 19.41
N GLY A 107 -29.89 14.64 19.13
CA GLY A 107 -28.65 14.34 19.86
C GLY A 107 -27.73 13.32 19.17
N VAL A 108 -28.00 12.97 17.91
CA VAL A 108 -27.11 12.11 17.12
C VAL A 108 -25.84 12.87 16.76
N ASN A 109 -24.70 12.20 16.92
CA ASN A 109 -23.37 12.72 16.63
C ASN A 109 -22.95 12.36 15.20
N PHE A 110 -22.00 13.10 14.63
CA PHE A 110 -21.61 12.93 13.23
C PHE A 110 -20.11 12.87 13.00
N VAL A 111 -19.72 11.97 12.10
CA VAL A 111 -18.37 11.88 11.57
C VAL A 111 -18.43 11.96 10.06
N PHE A 112 -17.55 12.75 9.45
CA PHE A 112 -17.36 12.79 8.00
C PHE A 112 -15.91 12.50 7.67
N LEU A 113 -15.69 11.49 6.81
CA LEU A 113 -14.36 11.00 6.45
C LEU A 113 -14.07 11.23 4.97
N HIS A 114 -12.84 11.62 4.70
CA HIS A 114 -12.30 11.82 3.35
C HIS A 114 -13.23 12.71 2.53
N PHE A 115 -13.66 12.26 1.35
CA PHE A 115 -14.38 13.13 0.47
C PHE A 115 -15.79 13.49 0.93
N ALA A 116 -16.32 12.79 1.93
CA ALA A 116 -17.55 13.19 2.60
C ALA A 116 -17.42 14.54 3.32
N VAL A 117 -16.22 15.10 3.51
CA VAL A 117 -16.07 16.47 4.02
C VAL A 117 -16.32 17.56 2.97
N GLU A 118 -16.47 17.21 1.68
CA GLU A 118 -16.89 18.13 0.62
C GLU A 118 -18.40 18.06 0.37
N PRO A 119 -19.19 19.04 0.84
CA PRO A 119 -20.62 19.09 0.60
C PRO A 119 -20.94 19.43 -0.86
N GLY A 120 -22.01 18.84 -1.41
CA GLY A 120 -22.54 19.21 -2.73
C GLY A 120 -23.53 20.37 -2.71
N THR A 121 -23.93 20.86 -1.53
CA THR A 121 -24.92 21.93 -1.35
C THR A 121 -24.52 22.89 -0.23
N GLU A 122 -25.03 24.12 -0.29
CA GLU A 122 -24.82 25.12 0.76
C GLU A 122 -25.46 24.68 2.10
N GLU A 123 -26.59 23.98 2.04
CA GLU A 123 -27.29 23.46 3.21
C GLU A 123 -26.46 22.38 3.92
N LEU A 124 -25.81 21.48 3.16
CA LEU A 124 -24.94 20.46 3.72
C LEU A 124 -23.64 21.07 4.27
N ALA A 125 -23.10 22.11 3.62
CA ALA A 125 -21.97 22.88 4.16
C ALA A 125 -22.31 23.55 5.50
N ALA A 126 -23.50 24.17 5.59
CA ALA A 126 -24.00 24.75 6.83
C ALA A 126 -24.18 23.68 7.92
N PHE A 127 -24.69 22.49 7.55
CA PHE A 127 -24.80 21.37 8.47
C PHE A 127 -23.44 20.91 8.99
N MET A 128 -22.43 20.68 8.13
CA MET A 128 -21.08 20.28 8.54
C MET A 128 -20.41 21.33 9.43
N THR A 129 -20.54 22.61 9.09
CA THR A 129 -20.06 23.73 9.91
C THR A 129 -20.69 23.73 11.31
N LYS A 130 -21.96 23.30 11.41
CA LYS A 130 -22.69 23.17 12.68
C LYS A 130 -22.39 21.87 13.41
N SER A 131 -22.14 20.76 12.74
CA SER A 131 -22.00 19.43 13.36
C SER A 131 -20.55 19.09 13.69
N ILE A 132 -19.65 19.17 12.70
CA ILE A 132 -18.23 18.83 12.83
C ILE A 132 -17.31 20.05 12.88
N GLY A 133 -17.80 21.25 12.53
CA GLY A 133 -17.06 22.51 12.70
C GLY A 133 -16.25 23.00 11.51
N GLY A 134 -16.18 22.21 10.44
CA GLY A 134 -15.50 22.60 9.21
C GLY A 134 -15.86 21.69 8.04
N TYR A 135 -15.52 22.13 6.83
CA TYR A 135 -15.82 21.44 5.58
C TYR A 135 -14.83 21.85 4.47
N PHE A 136 -14.79 21.07 3.39
CA PHE A 136 -14.04 21.37 2.19
C PHE A 136 -14.85 22.32 1.30
N ASP A 137 -14.27 23.45 0.90
CA ASP A 137 -14.92 24.43 0.03
C ASP A 137 -14.23 24.43 -1.34
N LEU A 138 -15.02 24.28 -2.40
CA LEU A 138 -14.54 24.04 -3.77
C LEU A 138 -13.54 25.09 -4.25
N ASP A 139 -13.77 26.37 -3.96
CA ASP A 139 -12.94 27.48 -4.42
C ASP A 139 -11.91 27.94 -3.36
N TRP A 140 -11.72 27.16 -2.31
CA TRP A 140 -10.90 27.52 -1.15
C TRP A 140 -9.95 26.41 -0.71
N SER A 141 -10.45 25.19 -0.60
CA SER A 141 -9.74 24.00 -0.14
C SER A 141 -9.02 23.29 -1.28
N VAL A 142 -8.03 22.47 -0.94
CA VAL A 142 -7.24 21.70 -1.92
C VAL A 142 -7.18 20.23 -1.56
N ASN A 143 -7.12 19.36 -2.57
CA ASN A 143 -7.07 17.91 -2.41
C ASN A 143 -5.88 17.22 -3.13
N PRO A 144 -4.63 17.64 -2.91
CA PRO A 144 -3.49 16.97 -3.54
C PRO A 144 -3.23 15.59 -2.94
N VAL A 145 -2.58 14.72 -3.73
CA VAL A 145 -1.92 13.52 -3.21
C VAL A 145 -0.51 13.88 -2.76
N TRP A 146 -0.19 13.66 -1.48
CA TRP A 146 1.14 13.93 -0.94
C TRP A 146 1.44 13.07 0.29
N THR A 147 2.74 12.94 0.61
CA THR A 147 3.19 12.23 1.81
C THR A 147 3.14 13.13 3.03
N LEU A 148 2.23 12.84 3.96
CA LEU A 148 2.21 13.45 5.27
C LEU A 148 3.46 13.02 6.04
N LYS A 149 4.20 14.00 6.57
CA LYS A 149 5.37 13.81 7.41
C LYS A 149 5.36 14.81 8.55
N ASN A 150 5.98 14.45 9.68
CA ASN A 150 6.10 15.31 10.85
C ASN A 150 4.76 15.92 11.29
N ALA A 151 3.69 15.13 11.29
CA ALA A 151 2.37 15.61 11.67
C ALA A 151 2.34 16.00 13.16
N THR A 152 1.64 17.08 13.46
CA THR A 152 1.36 17.56 14.81
C THR A 152 0.04 16.94 15.28
N LEU A 153 0.11 16.14 16.34
CA LEU A 153 -1.05 15.62 17.05
C LEU A 153 -1.40 16.53 18.23
N SER A 154 -2.69 16.82 18.43
CA SER A 154 -3.11 17.58 19.61
C SER A 154 -3.09 16.73 20.87
N ASP A 155 -2.96 17.39 22.02
CA ASP A 155 -3.09 16.78 23.35
C ASP A 155 -4.57 16.54 23.70
N SER A 156 -5.24 15.73 22.88
CA SER A 156 -6.62 15.32 23.06
C SER A 156 -6.69 13.82 23.28
N THR A 157 -7.74 13.33 23.93
CA THR A 157 -7.96 11.89 24.11
C THR A 157 -8.11 11.16 22.77
N ILE A 158 -8.43 11.87 21.67
CA ILE A 158 -8.49 11.29 20.32
C ILE A 158 -7.07 10.89 19.85
N SER A 159 -6.03 11.54 20.33
CA SER A 159 -4.64 11.23 19.99
C SER A 159 -4.04 10.11 20.86
N ASN A 160 -4.78 9.59 21.84
CA ASN A 160 -4.26 8.57 22.75
C ASN A 160 -3.73 7.34 21.99
N GLY A 161 -2.54 6.90 22.37
CA GLY A 161 -1.85 5.76 21.77
C GLY A 161 -1.36 5.97 20.34
N VAL A 162 -1.64 7.08 19.68
CA VAL A 162 -1.12 7.38 18.34
C VAL A 162 0.31 7.89 18.49
N SER A 163 1.30 7.18 17.95
CA SER A 163 2.70 7.58 18.08
C SER A 163 3.14 8.55 16.98
N SER A 164 3.15 8.09 15.74
CA SER A 164 3.42 8.87 14.53
C SER A 164 3.25 7.98 13.31
N PHE A 165 2.78 8.54 12.20
CA PHE A 165 2.75 7.86 10.91
C PHE A 165 3.20 8.79 9.80
N GLU A 166 3.84 8.22 8.77
CA GLU A 166 4.17 8.92 7.53
C GLU A 166 3.56 8.15 6.37
N LEU A 167 2.63 8.77 5.64
CA LEU A 167 1.92 8.09 4.57
C LEU A 167 1.48 9.03 3.46
N GLU A 168 1.50 8.49 2.24
CA GLU A 168 0.93 9.15 1.06
C GLU A 168 -0.58 8.90 1.02
N ASP A 169 -1.34 9.99 0.96
CA ASP A 169 -2.79 9.98 0.81
C ASP A 169 -3.22 11.22 0.03
N GLU A 170 -4.48 11.29 -0.36
CA GLU A 170 -5.11 12.52 -0.85
C GLU A 170 -5.57 13.34 0.35
N TRP A 171 -4.61 14.03 0.99
CA TRP A 171 -4.84 14.82 2.19
C TRP A 171 -5.33 16.22 1.85
N TYR A 172 -6.52 16.56 2.33
CA TYR A 172 -7.12 17.86 2.06
C TYR A 172 -6.71 18.88 3.10
N TYR A 173 -6.53 20.12 2.66
CA TYR A 173 -6.21 21.22 3.55
C TYR A 173 -6.72 22.57 3.03
N HIS A 174 -6.47 23.63 3.79
CA HIS A 174 -7.12 24.94 3.64
C HIS A 174 -8.65 24.79 3.72
N MET A 175 -9.10 24.07 4.76
CA MET A 175 -10.52 23.81 5.02
C MET A 175 -11.22 25.09 5.49
N ARG A 176 -12.53 25.17 5.28
CA ARG A 176 -13.36 26.18 5.96
C ARG A 176 -13.65 25.70 7.37
N PHE A 177 -13.42 26.58 8.33
CA PHE A 177 -13.77 26.36 9.73
C PHE A 177 -14.67 27.48 10.22
N ARG A 178 -15.37 27.23 11.33
CA ARG A 178 -16.17 28.25 11.99
C ARG A 178 -15.34 29.46 12.41
N ASP A 179 -15.87 30.66 12.17
CA ASP A 179 -15.23 31.93 12.55
C ASP A 179 -15.15 32.13 14.07
N ASP A 180 -15.99 31.46 14.85
CA ASP A 180 -16.03 31.55 16.30
C ASP A 180 -14.98 30.67 17.01
N GLY A 181 -14.18 29.90 16.25
CA GLY A 181 -13.18 28.99 16.81
C GLY A 181 -13.79 27.76 17.51
N GLY A 182 -15.06 27.44 17.27
CA GLY A 182 -15.77 26.31 17.87
C GLY A 182 -15.39 24.93 17.33
N TYR A 183 -14.08 24.66 17.17
CA TYR A 183 -13.50 23.38 16.78
C TYR A 183 -12.13 23.19 17.43
N THR A 184 -11.61 21.96 17.45
CA THR A 184 -10.30 21.63 18.01
C THR A 184 -9.52 20.80 17.01
N PRO A 185 -8.38 21.29 16.49
CA PRO A 185 -7.48 20.49 15.67
C PRO A 185 -7.05 19.22 16.39
N VAL A 186 -6.99 18.12 15.64
CA VAL A 186 -6.55 16.80 16.13
C VAL A 186 -5.26 16.40 15.43
N LEU A 187 -5.22 16.53 14.11
CA LEU A 187 -4.05 16.25 13.26
C LEU A 187 -3.79 17.47 12.40
N SER A 188 -2.55 17.96 12.40
CA SER A 188 -2.12 19.08 11.57
C SER A 188 -0.77 18.80 10.94
N ALA A 189 -0.45 19.51 9.87
CA ALA A 189 0.89 19.52 9.29
C ALA A 189 1.09 20.79 8.48
N VAL A 190 2.33 21.05 8.06
CA VAL A 190 2.65 22.06 7.06
C VAL A 190 2.83 21.33 5.71
N PRO A 191 1.84 21.40 4.80
CA PRO A 191 1.97 20.78 3.48
C PRO A 191 3.15 21.38 2.70
N PRO A 192 3.90 20.57 1.93
CA PRO A 192 4.94 21.08 1.05
C PRO A 192 4.38 22.04 -0.02
N ALA A 193 5.12 23.09 -0.36
CA ALA A 193 4.66 24.12 -1.29
C ALA A 193 4.44 23.62 -2.74
N ASP A 194 4.99 22.46 -3.10
CA ASP A 194 4.77 21.81 -4.40
C ASP A 194 3.48 20.99 -4.47
N THR A 195 2.72 20.90 -3.37
CA THR A 195 1.41 20.23 -3.33
C THR A 195 0.26 21.12 -3.81
N ILE A 196 0.48 22.42 -4.03
CA ILE A 196 -0.53 23.32 -4.60
C ILE A 196 -0.35 23.51 -6.11
N GLY A 197 -1.43 23.33 -6.88
CA GLY A 197 -1.48 23.63 -8.31
C GLY A 197 -1.63 25.12 -8.62
N GLU A 198 -2.07 25.47 -9.83
CA GLU A 198 -2.45 26.85 -10.20
C GLU A 198 -3.70 27.32 -9.43
N ASP A 199 -3.98 28.62 -9.44
CA ASP A 199 -5.14 29.14 -8.71
C ASP A 199 -6.46 28.68 -9.36
N GLY A 200 -7.33 28.03 -8.59
CA GLY A 200 -8.61 27.51 -9.08
C GLY A 200 -9.27 26.46 -8.18
N PRO A 201 -10.40 25.89 -8.62
CA PRO A 201 -11.18 24.93 -7.84
C PRO A 201 -10.36 23.71 -7.41
N ARG A 202 -10.46 23.32 -6.14
CA ARG A 202 -9.69 22.24 -5.49
C ARG A 202 -8.17 22.37 -5.61
N SER A 203 -7.68 23.56 -5.96
CA SER A 203 -6.29 23.87 -6.27
C SER A 203 -5.86 25.14 -5.54
N GLY A 204 -4.69 25.69 -5.88
CA GLY A 204 -4.14 26.85 -5.20
C GLY A 204 -5.10 28.05 -5.09
N ASN A 205 -4.81 28.93 -4.16
CA ASN A 205 -5.37 30.28 -4.11
C ASN A 205 -4.36 31.22 -3.43
N PRO A 206 -4.49 32.55 -3.61
CA PRO A 206 -3.51 33.50 -3.08
C PRO A 206 -3.34 33.43 -1.57
N VAL A 207 -4.43 33.21 -0.81
CA VAL A 207 -4.37 33.15 0.66
C VAL A 207 -3.59 31.93 1.11
N LEU A 208 -3.91 30.76 0.55
CA LEU A 208 -3.19 29.52 0.86
C LEU A 208 -1.70 29.63 0.57
N ARG A 209 -1.32 30.27 -0.54
CA ARG A 209 0.09 30.49 -0.89
C ARG A 209 0.81 31.32 0.17
N GLU A 210 0.20 32.39 0.63
CA GLU A 210 0.75 33.23 1.70
C GLU A 210 0.88 32.45 3.01
N GLU A 211 -0.13 31.64 3.36
CA GLU A 211 -0.12 30.81 4.57
C GLU A 211 0.97 29.74 4.54
N LEU A 212 1.12 29.00 3.43
CA LEU A 212 2.19 28.01 3.30
C LEU A 212 3.58 28.66 3.28
N ALA A 213 3.73 29.83 2.63
CA ALA A 213 4.98 30.59 2.65
C ALA A 213 5.36 31.07 4.07
N ALA A 214 4.36 31.31 4.93
CA ALA A 214 4.55 31.62 6.33
C ALA A 214 4.75 30.38 7.22
N GLY A 215 4.69 29.16 6.66
CA GLY A 215 4.81 27.91 7.40
C GLY A 215 3.61 27.63 8.31
N LYS A 216 2.43 28.16 7.97
CA LYS A 216 1.22 27.98 8.79
C LYS A 216 0.72 26.53 8.67
N GLU A 217 0.51 25.91 9.81
CA GLU A 217 -0.08 24.57 9.88
C GLU A 217 -1.50 24.56 9.31
N GLN A 218 -1.82 23.43 8.68
CA GLN A 218 -3.13 23.12 8.15
C GLN A 218 -3.70 21.90 8.89
N HIS A 219 -5.01 21.90 9.12
CA HIS A 219 -5.68 20.88 9.92
C HIS A 219 -6.28 19.79 9.02
N LEU A 220 -5.87 18.54 9.26
CA LEU A 220 -6.25 17.35 8.49
C LEU A 220 -7.26 16.46 9.25
N ALA A 221 -7.34 16.65 10.57
CA ALA A 221 -8.36 16.07 11.43
C ALA A 221 -8.77 17.09 12.49
N TRP A 222 -10.04 17.11 12.86
CA TRP A 222 -10.54 18.00 13.89
C TRP A 222 -11.76 17.42 14.60
N SER A 223 -12.00 17.91 15.81
CA SER A 223 -13.16 17.56 16.60
C SER A 223 -13.97 18.80 16.95
N ARG A 224 -15.22 18.58 17.34
CA ARG A 224 -16.12 19.62 17.82
C ARG A 224 -17.03 19.09 18.91
N VAL A 225 -17.31 19.95 19.89
CA VAL A 225 -18.39 19.75 20.86
C VAL A 225 -19.41 20.88 20.66
N GLY A 226 -20.64 20.50 20.33
CA GLY A 226 -21.77 21.40 20.17
C GLY A 226 -22.36 21.88 21.51
N GLU A 227 -23.26 22.85 21.44
CA GLU A 227 -23.83 23.50 22.63
C GLU A 227 -24.57 22.55 23.58
N LYS A 228 -25.16 21.46 23.07
CA LYS A 228 -25.82 20.43 23.89
C LYS A 228 -24.93 19.24 24.20
N GLY A 229 -23.61 19.37 23.98
CA GLY A 229 -22.63 18.31 24.18
C GLY A 229 -22.54 17.29 23.04
N GLN A 230 -23.23 17.50 21.91
CA GLN A 230 -23.05 16.65 20.73
C GLN A 230 -21.61 16.71 20.26
N ARG A 231 -21.07 15.60 19.80
CA ARG A 231 -19.70 15.49 19.32
C ARG A 231 -19.70 15.39 17.80
N GLY A 232 -18.64 15.91 17.19
CA GLY A 232 -18.39 15.80 15.77
C GLY A 232 -16.91 15.58 15.48
N PHE A 233 -16.61 14.83 14.42
CA PHE A 233 -15.24 14.58 13.96
C PHE A 233 -15.16 14.69 12.43
N GLY A 234 -14.15 15.41 11.94
CA GLY A 234 -13.83 15.50 10.52
C GLY A 234 -12.41 15.01 10.27
N PHE A 235 -12.22 14.31 9.15
CA PHE A 235 -10.92 13.73 8.77
C PHE A 235 -10.77 13.74 7.25
N THR A 236 -9.62 14.18 6.73
CA THR A 236 -9.45 14.37 5.29
C THR A 236 -8.79 13.19 4.57
N GLY A 237 -8.05 12.34 5.29
CA GLY A 237 -7.39 11.16 4.71
C GLY A 237 -8.35 9.98 4.47
N GLY A 238 -7.83 8.90 3.89
CA GLY A 238 -8.61 7.71 3.57
C GLY A 238 -8.92 7.56 2.08
N HIS A 239 -8.11 8.13 1.18
CA HIS A 239 -8.24 7.86 -0.25
C HIS A 239 -7.82 6.43 -0.58
N PHE A 240 -6.64 6.02 -0.08
CA PHE A 240 -6.06 4.71 -0.37
C PHE A 240 -6.46 3.68 0.68
N HIS A 241 -7.14 2.62 0.25
CA HIS A 241 -7.65 1.59 1.16
C HIS A 241 -6.52 0.91 1.96
N SER A 242 -5.36 0.69 1.34
CA SER A 242 -4.18 0.10 1.97
C SER A 242 -3.61 0.94 3.13
N ASN A 243 -3.92 2.24 3.21
CA ASN A 243 -3.45 3.08 4.32
C ASN A 243 -4.07 2.64 5.65
N TRP A 244 -5.21 1.94 5.63
CA TRP A 244 -5.78 1.33 6.83
C TRP A 244 -4.87 0.28 7.47
N ASN A 245 -3.85 -0.26 6.78
CA ASN A 245 -2.86 -1.14 7.42
C ASN A 245 -1.97 -0.42 8.44
N ASP A 246 -1.81 0.90 8.33
CA ASP A 246 -1.03 1.66 9.31
C ASP A 246 -1.84 1.79 10.62
N ASP A 247 -1.31 1.20 11.69
CA ASP A 247 -1.99 1.10 12.97
C ASP A 247 -2.25 2.48 13.59
N ASP A 248 -1.34 3.43 13.44
CA ASP A 248 -1.48 4.75 14.06
C ASP A 248 -2.46 5.62 13.28
N PHE A 249 -2.43 5.57 11.94
CA PHE A 249 -3.43 6.20 11.08
C PHE A 249 -4.83 5.66 11.38
N ARG A 250 -4.98 4.34 11.42
CA ARG A 250 -6.26 3.68 11.73
C ARG A 250 -6.72 3.99 13.15
N ARG A 251 -5.82 3.92 14.14
CA ARG A 251 -6.12 4.24 15.55
C ARG A 251 -6.61 5.66 15.72
N LEU A 252 -6.02 6.64 15.04
CA LEU A 252 -6.49 8.03 15.09
C LEU A 252 -7.96 8.16 14.68
N VAL A 253 -8.34 7.50 13.57
CA VAL A 253 -9.72 7.54 13.05
C VAL A 253 -10.67 6.77 13.98
N LEU A 254 -10.27 5.58 14.45
CA LEU A 254 -11.06 4.80 15.41
C LEU A 254 -11.29 5.56 16.72
N ASN A 255 -10.25 6.21 17.25
CA ASN A 255 -10.34 7.08 18.43
C ASN A 255 -11.34 8.22 18.17
N GLY A 256 -11.28 8.87 17.01
CA GLY A 256 -12.19 9.95 16.62
C GLY A 256 -13.65 9.49 16.57
N ILE A 257 -13.91 8.32 15.99
CA ILE A 257 -15.26 7.74 15.90
C ILE A 257 -15.77 7.32 17.29
N ALA A 258 -14.96 6.58 18.06
CA ALA A 258 -15.33 6.14 19.41
C ALA A 258 -15.56 7.33 20.36
N TRP A 259 -14.72 8.37 20.26
CA TRP A 259 -14.89 9.60 21.04
C TRP A 259 -16.18 10.30 20.64
N THR A 260 -16.50 10.34 19.35
CA THR A 260 -17.76 10.92 18.85
C THR A 260 -18.97 10.14 19.35
N ALA A 261 -18.86 8.82 19.47
CA ALA A 261 -19.84 7.95 20.12
C ALA A 261 -19.91 8.05 21.66
N GLY A 262 -19.15 8.97 22.26
CA GLY A 262 -19.19 9.19 23.71
C GLY A 262 -18.34 8.22 24.53
N MET A 263 -17.53 7.38 23.88
CA MET A 263 -16.67 6.41 24.57
C MET A 263 -15.48 7.10 25.22
N GLU A 264 -14.98 6.50 26.30
CA GLU A 264 -13.70 6.85 26.91
C GLU A 264 -12.58 6.17 26.11
N ILE A 265 -11.66 6.98 25.56
CA ILE A 265 -10.57 6.45 24.75
C ILE A 265 -9.45 5.95 25.68
N PRO A 266 -9.04 4.68 25.60
CA PRO A 266 -7.95 4.16 26.42
C PRO A 266 -6.66 4.96 26.21
N ASP A 267 -5.77 5.02 27.21
CA ASP A 267 -4.46 5.71 27.07
C ASP A 267 -3.61 5.15 25.93
N HIS A 268 -3.78 3.87 25.61
CA HIS A 268 -3.13 3.18 24.49
C HIS A 268 -3.92 3.28 23.17
N GLY A 269 -5.03 4.02 23.16
CA GLY A 269 -5.94 4.16 22.03
C GLY A 269 -6.76 2.90 21.73
N VAL A 270 -7.63 2.99 20.72
CA VAL A 270 -8.40 1.84 20.23
C VAL A 270 -7.45 0.85 19.54
N VAL A 271 -7.37 -0.36 20.09
CA VAL A 271 -6.67 -1.48 19.44
C VAL A 271 -7.57 -2.10 18.39
N SER A 272 -6.98 -2.47 17.25
CA SER A 272 -7.69 -3.13 16.16
C SER A 272 -6.77 -4.13 15.49
N ASP A 273 -7.33 -5.28 15.16
CA ASP A 273 -6.68 -6.35 14.42
C ASP A 273 -7.59 -6.73 13.26
N PHE A 274 -7.06 -6.80 12.05
CA PHE A 274 -7.82 -7.20 10.87
C PHE A 274 -6.87 -7.75 9.79
N PRO A 275 -7.36 -8.55 8.83
CA PRO A 275 -6.52 -9.10 7.76
C PRO A 275 -5.86 -7.99 6.92
N SER A 276 -4.55 -8.08 6.70
CA SER A 276 -3.81 -7.11 5.88
C SER A 276 -4.51 -6.79 4.55
N ILE A 277 -4.53 -5.50 4.17
CA ILE A 277 -5.00 -5.03 2.87
C ILE A 277 -3.84 -5.00 1.87
N VAL A 278 -4.09 -5.44 0.63
CA VAL A 278 -3.10 -5.32 -0.45
C VAL A 278 -3.28 -4.04 -1.25
N LYS A 279 -2.21 -3.25 -1.33
CA LYS A 279 -2.08 -2.00 -2.10
C LYS A 279 -2.14 -2.25 -3.60
N TYR A 280 -1.46 -3.29 -4.09
CA TYR A 280 -1.49 -3.66 -5.50
C TYR A 280 -2.34 -4.89 -5.74
N LYS A 281 -2.99 -4.95 -6.90
CA LYS A 281 -3.92 -6.03 -7.24
C LYS A 281 -3.27 -7.41 -7.27
N THR A 282 -1.97 -7.49 -7.59
CA THR A 282 -1.23 -8.75 -7.57
C THR A 282 0.17 -8.57 -6.97
N VAL A 283 0.66 -9.62 -6.32
CA VAL A 283 2.02 -9.65 -5.76
C VAL A 283 3.12 -9.41 -6.82
N GLU A 284 2.88 -9.75 -8.10
CA GLU A 284 3.82 -9.44 -9.18
C GLU A 284 3.98 -7.95 -9.44
N GLU A 285 2.92 -7.16 -9.25
CA GLU A 285 3.00 -5.70 -9.32
C GLU A 285 3.79 -5.15 -8.14
N SER A 286 3.57 -5.68 -6.93
CA SER A 286 4.35 -5.36 -5.73
C SER A 286 5.84 -5.61 -5.96
N ILE A 287 6.20 -6.76 -6.54
CA ILE A 287 7.58 -7.07 -6.94
C ILE A 287 8.08 -6.08 -8.00
N ALA A 288 7.28 -5.77 -9.03
CA ALA A 288 7.68 -4.84 -10.08
C ALA A 288 7.99 -3.44 -9.55
N ARG A 289 7.25 -3.00 -8.52
CA ARG A 289 7.46 -1.73 -7.84
C ARG A 289 8.57 -1.82 -6.79
N GLY A 290 8.80 -3.00 -6.21
CA GLY A 290 9.75 -3.22 -5.12
C GLY A 290 9.15 -2.94 -3.74
N ASP A 291 7.83 -3.05 -3.61
CA ASP A 291 7.10 -2.79 -2.37
C ASP A 291 7.04 -4.08 -1.54
N VAL A 292 8.04 -4.26 -0.66
CA VAL A 292 8.17 -5.46 0.18
C VAL A 292 7.06 -5.56 1.24
N ALA A 293 6.56 -4.42 1.73
CA ALA A 293 5.46 -4.40 2.67
C ALA A 293 4.19 -4.95 2.02
N ASP A 294 3.84 -4.50 0.81
CA ASP A 294 2.70 -5.06 0.09
C ASP A 294 2.89 -6.53 -0.28
N MET A 295 4.12 -6.94 -0.65
CA MET A 295 4.43 -8.36 -0.85
C MET A 295 4.16 -9.19 0.42
N ALA A 296 4.45 -8.65 1.60
CA ALA A 296 4.15 -9.32 2.86
C ALA A 296 2.65 -9.51 3.05
N SER A 297 1.83 -8.49 2.78
CA SER A 297 0.37 -8.55 2.84
C SER A 297 -0.19 -9.63 1.91
N HIS A 298 0.29 -9.70 0.66
CA HIS A 298 -0.13 -10.77 -0.28
C HIS A 298 0.17 -12.17 0.25
N LEU A 299 1.36 -12.38 0.85
CA LEU A 299 1.79 -13.67 1.37
C LEU A 299 1.14 -14.04 2.69
N GLU A 300 0.66 -13.07 3.46
CA GLU A 300 -0.16 -13.30 4.65
C GLU A 300 -1.54 -13.82 4.26
N ILE A 301 -2.17 -13.19 3.25
CA ILE A 301 -3.48 -13.57 2.74
C ILE A 301 -3.43 -14.93 2.03
N ASP A 302 -2.44 -15.13 1.15
CA ASP A 302 -2.25 -16.39 0.41
C ASP A 302 -0.78 -16.84 0.45
N PRO A 303 -0.40 -17.59 1.50
CA PRO A 303 0.95 -18.16 1.61
C PRO A 303 1.33 -19.11 0.45
N SER A 304 0.34 -19.65 -0.28
CA SER A 304 0.60 -20.57 -1.39
C SER A 304 1.29 -19.89 -2.58
N LEU A 305 1.21 -18.55 -2.68
CA LEU A 305 1.84 -17.77 -3.74
C LEU A 305 3.37 -17.90 -3.77
N LEU A 306 4.00 -18.14 -2.61
CA LEU A 306 5.47 -18.08 -2.45
C LEU A 306 6.22 -18.93 -3.48
N ASN A 307 5.79 -20.19 -3.63
CA ASN A 307 6.45 -21.18 -4.50
C ASN A 307 5.60 -21.60 -5.70
N LYS A 308 4.38 -21.07 -5.82
CA LYS A 308 3.52 -21.32 -6.97
C LYS A 308 4.09 -20.60 -8.21
N PRO A 309 4.21 -21.29 -9.36
CA PRO A 309 4.59 -20.63 -10.60
C PRO A 309 3.53 -19.57 -10.97
N GLY A 310 3.97 -18.31 -11.03
CA GLY A 310 3.16 -17.19 -11.48
C GLY A 310 3.20 -17.00 -13.00
N ARG A 311 3.03 -15.76 -13.45
CA ARG A 311 3.07 -15.41 -14.87
C ARG A 311 4.39 -15.83 -15.52
N GLY A 312 4.31 -16.51 -16.66
CA GLY A 312 5.49 -17.00 -17.39
C GLY A 312 6.10 -18.27 -16.81
N ASN A 313 5.43 -18.94 -15.86
CA ASN A 313 5.90 -20.15 -15.18
C ASN A 313 7.21 -19.91 -14.40
N MET A 314 7.29 -18.74 -13.77
CA MET A 314 8.37 -18.37 -12.83
C MET A 314 7.78 -18.17 -11.43
N THR A 315 8.50 -18.60 -10.40
CA THR A 315 8.14 -18.30 -9.01
C THR A 315 8.32 -16.80 -8.71
N LEU A 316 7.79 -16.31 -7.58
CA LEU A 316 7.97 -14.92 -7.17
C LEU A 316 9.46 -14.54 -7.04
N LEU A 317 10.27 -15.42 -6.45
CA LEU A 317 11.71 -15.22 -6.31
C LEU A 317 12.39 -15.03 -7.67
N GLN A 318 12.08 -15.92 -8.63
CA GLN A 318 12.62 -15.83 -9.98
C GLN A 318 12.20 -14.55 -10.69
N GLN A 319 10.95 -14.11 -10.52
CA GLN A 319 10.48 -12.83 -11.06
C GLN A 319 11.22 -11.63 -10.45
N ALA A 320 11.44 -11.62 -9.13
CA ALA A 320 12.19 -10.57 -8.45
C ALA A 320 13.64 -10.48 -8.97
N ILE A 321 14.33 -11.62 -9.11
CA ILE A 321 15.69 -11.70 -9.66
C ILE A 321 15.73 -11.18 -11.09
N MET A 322 14.80 -11.62 -11.96
CA MET A 322 14.76 -11.20 -13.36
C MET A 322 14.52 -9.69 -13.52
N ARG A 323 13.76 -9.09 -12.61
CA ARG A 323 13.51 -7.65 -12.51
C ARG A 323 14.60 -6.86 -11.79
N LYS A 324 15.66 -7.53 -11.30
CA LYS A 324 16.76 -6.94 -10.51
C LYS A 324 16.27 -6.28 -9.22
N LYS A 325 15.24 -6.84 -8.59
CA LYS A 325 14.67 -6.36 -7.33
C LYS A 325 15.30 -7.14 -6.17
N SER A 326 16.53 -6.78 -5.82
CA SER A 326 17.34 -7.55 -4.86
C SER A 326 16.73 -7.64 -3.47
N GLU A 327 16.16 -6.53 -2.98
CA GLU A 327 15.47 -6.51 -1.67
C GLU A 327 14.25 -7.43 -1.65
N ALA A 328 13.41 -7.38 -2.70
CA ALA A 328 12.28 -8.28 -2.87
C ALA A 328 12.72 -9.75 -2.94
N ALA A 329 13.81 -10.05 -3.64
CA ALA A 329 14.36 -11.41 -3.72
C ALA A 329 14.87 -11.90 -2.35
N ALA A 330 15.61 -11.07 -1.62
CA ALA A 330 16.10 -11.39 -0.28
C ALA A 330 14.95 -11.60 0.72
N PHE A 331 13.93 -10.73 0.66
CA PHE A 331 12.71 -10.90 1.45
C PHE A 331 12.02 -12.25 1.16
N LEU A 332 11.85 -12.60 -0.10
CA LEU A 332 11.21 -13.88 -0.49
C LEU A 332 12.04 -15.08 -0.02
N LEU A 333 13.37 -15.03 -0.12
CA LEU A 333 14.26 -16.06 0.41
C LEU A 333 14.12 -16.20 1.93
N GLY A 334 14.09 -15.09 2.66
CA GLY A 334 13.84 -15.07 4.11
C GLY A 334 12.47 -15.62 4.51
N ARG A 335 11.49 -15.61 3.60
CA ARG A 335 10.17 -16.24 3.78
C ARG A 335 10.13 -17.72 3.38
N GLY A 336 11.22 -18.30 2.90
CA GLY A 336 11.31 -19.70 2.49
C GLY A 336 10.96 -19.97 1.03
N ALA A 337 11.14 -18.99 0.14
CA ALA A 337 11.02 -19.24 -1.30
C ALA A 337 12.08 -20.26 -1.76
N ASP A 338 11.66 -21.24 -2.56
CA ASP A 338 12.52 -22.29 -3.09
C ASP A 338 13.43 -21.75 -4.19
N PRO A 339 14.76 -21.67 -3.96
CA PRO A 339 15.70 -21.21 -4.98
C PRO A 339 15.97 -22.24 -6.08
N ASN A 340 15.61 -23.51 -5.86
CA ASN A 340 15.85 -24.63 -6.77
C ASN A 340 14.69 -24.91 -7.73
N ALA A 341 13.58 -24.19 -7.59
CA ALA A 341 12.48 -24.25 -8.53
C ALA A 341 13.01 -24.04 -9.97
N LEU A 342 12.56 -24.88 -10.90
CA LEU A 342 13.06 -24.88 -12.26
C LEU A 342 12.12 -24.11 -13.19
N THR A 343 12.69 -23.21 -14.01
CA THR A 343 11.97 -22.65 -15.15
C THR A 343 11.79 -23.71 -16.25
N LYS A 344 11.05 -23.36 -17.31
CA LYS A 344 10.94 -24.20 -18.53
C LYS A 344 12.27 -24.51 -19.21
N SER A 345 13.30 -23.69 -18.97
CA SER A 345 14.67 -23.89 -19.46
C SER A 345 15.54 -24.67 -18.48
N LYS A 346 14.95 -25.32 -17.46
CA LYS A 346 15.65 -26.00 -16.36
C LYS A 346 16.61 -25.09 -15.58
N GLN A 347 16.35 -23.79 -15.55
CA GLN A 347 17.17 -22.83 -14.83
C GLN A 347 16.65 -22.64 -13.40
N THR A 348 17.54 -22.67 -12.41
CA THR A 348 17.27 -22.29 -11.01
C THR A 348 17.37 -20.77 -10.82
N SER A 349 17.04 -20.28 -9.63
CA SER A 349 17.24 -18.86 -9.27
C SER A 349 18.71 -18.42 -9.42
N LEU A 350 19.67 -19.31 -9.14
CA LEU A 350 21.10 -19.04 -9.34
C LEU A 350 21.44 -18.80 -10.81
N HIS A 351 20.91 -19.61 -11.73
CA HIS A 351 21.09 -19.37 -13.17
C HIS A 351 20.50 -18.02 -13.58
N LEU A 352 19.32 -17.65 -13.07
CA LEU A 352 18.69 -16.37 -13.40
C LEU A 352 19.49 -15.18 -12.86
N ALA A 353 20.11 -15.29 -11.68
CA ALA A 353 21.00 -14.27 -11.14
C ALA A 353 22.21 -14.03 -12.06
N VAL A 354 22.80 -15.11 -12.61
CA VAL A 354 23.87 -15.05 -13.62
C VAL A 354 23.37 -14.42 -14.94
N VAL A 355 22.18 -14.80 -15.42
CA VAL A 355 21.56 -14.19 -16.63
C VAL A 355 21.42 -12.68 -16.48
N ARG A 356 21.16 -12.18 -15.26
CA ARG A 356 21.02 -10.75 -14.98
C ARG A 356 22.32 -10.08 -14.51
N ASN A 357 23.41 -10.83 -14.41
CA ASN A 357 24.73 -10.41 -13.92
C ASN A 357 24.63 -9.77 -12.51
N LEU A 358 24.11 -10.54 -11.56
CA LEU A 358 23.87 -10.10 -10.17
C LEU A 358 24.78 -10.86 -9.19
N PRO A 359 26.05 -10.46 -9.02
CA PRO A 359 27.00 -11.17 -8.15
C PRO A 359 26.57 -11.19 -6.69
N GLU A 360 26.08 -10.06 -6.15
CA GLU A 360 25.58 -10.02 -4.76
C GLU A 360 24.36 -10.92 -4.55
N MET A 361 23.50 -11.07 -5.57
CA MET A 361 22.37 -12.00 -5.48
C MET A 361 22.84 -13.46 -5.52
N CYS A 362 23.93 -13.77 -6.24
CA CYS A 362 24.53 -15.10 -6.18
C CYS A 362 25.07 -15.40 -4.77
N ARG A 363 25.73 -14.42 -4.12
CA ARG A 363 26.18 -14.55 -2.72
C ARG A 363 25.01 -14.72 -1.76
N GLU A 364 23.97 -13.90 -1.89
CA GLU A 364 22.77 -13.99 -1.07
C GLU A 364 22.12 -15.37 -1.19
N LEU A 365 21.95 -15.88 -2.42
CA LEU A 365 21.44 -17.22 -2.66
C LEU A 365 22.29 -18.30 -1.98
N GLY A 366 23.62 -18.14 -1.94
CA GLY A 366 24.54 -19.06 -1.26
C GLY A 366 24.34 -19.19 0.25
N ASN A 367 23.56 -18.29 0.87
CA ASN A 367 23.17 -18.40 2.29
C ASN A 367 22.00 -19.37 2.52
N TYR A 368 21.40 -19.93 1.45
CA TYR A 368 20.25 -20.83 1.49
C TYR A 368 20.60 -22.19 0.85
N ASP A 369 19.69 -23.17 0.96
CA ASP A 369 19.87 -24.52 0.42
C ASP A 369 19.73 -24.55 -1.12
N VAL A 370 20.74 -24.01 -1.83
CA VAL A 370 20.79 -23.96 -3.29
C VAL A 370 21.59 -25.14 -3.83
N ASP A 371 21.00 -25.88 -4.77
CA ASP A 371 21.72 -26.90 -5.54
C ASP A 371 22.59 -26.22 -6.61
N LEU A 372 23.89 -26.09 -6.29
CA LEU A 372 24.91 -25.50 -7.15
C LEU A 372 25.26 -26.37 -8.38
N SER A 373 24.79 -27.61 -8.43
CA SER A 373 25.13 -28.59 -9.46
C SER A 373 24.11 -28.67 -10.60
N VAL A 374 22.95 -28.01 -10.45
CA VAL A 374 21.88 -28.05 -11.47
C VAL A 374 22.40 -27.59 -12.82
N ARG A 375 22.01 -28.31 -13.86
CA ARG A 375 22.28 -27.96 -15.25
C ARG A 375 21.01 -27.50 -15.94
N ASP A 376 21.12 -26.40 -16.67
CA ASP A 376 20.04 -25.89 -17.51
C ASP A 376 19.80 -26.78 -18.75
N LYS A 377 18.89 -26.36 -19.63
CA LYS A 377 18.54 -27.12 -20.84
C LYS A 377 19.70 -27.23 -21.85
N GLN A 378 20.74 -26.40 -21.73
CA GLN A 378 21.97 -26.49 -22.53
C GLN A 378 23.00 -27.42 -21.86
N GLY A 379 22.68 -27.95 -20.67
CA GLY A 379 23.59 -28.77 -19.89
C GLY A 379 24.61 -27.95 -19.11
N TRP A 380 24.38 -26.66 -18.89
CA TRP A 380 25.31 -25.77 -18.22
C TRP A 380 24.92 -25.54 -16.77
N THR A 381 25.90 -25.58 -15.86
CA THR A 381 25.72 -25.03 -14.51
C THR A 381 25.77 -23.50 -14.53
N ALA A 382 25.41 -22.85 -13.42
CA ALA A 382 25.51 -21.40 -13.29
C ALA A 382 26.94 -20.86 -13.57
N LEU A 383 27.97 -21.62 -13.18
CA LEU A 383 29.38 -21.23 -13.41
C LEU A 383 29.79 -21.33 -14.88
N HIS A 384 29.33 -22.35 -15.62
CA HIS A 384 29.51 -22.40 -17.08
C HIS A 384 28.89 -21.16 -17.75
N LEU A 385 27.67 -20.83 -17.36
CA LEU A 385 26.94 -19.69 -17.92
C LEU A 385 27.65 -18.35 -17.63
N ALA A 386 28.18 -18.17 -16.42
CA ALA A 386 28.92 -16.96 -16.03
C ALA A 386 30.25 -16.84 -16.80
N ALA A 387 30.95 -17.96 -16.96
CA ALA A 387 32.20 -18.04 -17.72
C ALA A 387 32.00 -17.70 -19.20
N ALA A 388 31.00 -18.32 -19.85
CA ALA A 388 30.62 -18.05 -21.24
C ALA A 388 30.28 -16.56 -21.48
N LYS A 389 29.66 -15.91 -20.49
CA LYS A 389 29.25 -14.50 -20.56
C LYS A 389 30.34 -13.50 -20.16
N ASN A 390 31.55 -13.96 -19.84
CA ASN A 390 32.65 -13.14 -19.36
C ASN A 390 32.29 -12.27 -18.13
N GLN A 391 31.62 -12.86 -17.13
CA GLN A 391 31.17 -12.14 -15.94
C GLN A 391 32.12 -12.35 -14.77
N ALA A 392 33.29 -11.71 -14.79
CA ALA A 392 34.36 -11.91 -13.80
C ALA A 392 33.89 -11.82 -12.33
N GLU A 393 33.10 -10.81 -11.96
CA GLU A 393 32.62 -10.69 -10.57
C GLU A 393 31.56 -11.73 -10.20
N THR A 394 30.75 -12.18 -11.16
CA THR A 394 29.79 -13.27 -10.95
C THR A 394 30.50 -14.62 -10.83
N VAL A 395 31.55 -14.86 -11.64
CA VAL A 395 32.42 -16.04 -11.51
C VAL A 395 33.05 -16.08 -10.12
N ARG A 396 33.61 -14.97 -9.65
CA ARG A 396 34.15 -14.84 -8.29
C ARG A 396 33.10 -15.19 -7.23
N ALA A 397 31.90 -14.59 -7.32
CA ALA A 397 30.81 -14.86 -6.38
C ALA A 397 30.39 -16.34 -6.38
N LEU A 398 30.32 -16.98 -7.56
CA LEU A 398 29.96 -18.40 -7.67
C LEU A 398 31.03 -19.32 -7.06
N ILE A 399 32.32 -19.00 -7.23
CA ILE A 399 33.42 -19.71 -6.57
C ILE A 399 33.34 -19.53 -5.05
N GLU A 400 33.08 -18.32 -4.57
CA GLU A 400 32.95 -17.99 -3.14
C GLU A 400 31.82 -18.78 -2.46
N ILE A 401 30.68 -18.99 -3.12
CA ILE A 401 29.58 -19.80 -2.58
C ILE A 401 29.80 -21.31 -2.76
N GLY A 402 30.93 -21.74 -3.31
CA GLY A 402 31.33 -23.15 -3.39
C GLY A 402 30.85 -23.90 -4.63
N CYS A 403 30.56 -23.21 -5.75
CA CYS A 403 30.31 -23.92 -7.02
C CYS A 403 31.53 -24.78 -7.42
N ASP A 404 31.28 -26.01 -7.86
CA ASP A 404 32.33 -26.88 -8.37
C ASP A 404 32.90 -26.34 -9.68
N VAL A 405 34.14 -25.85 -9.62
CA VAL A 405 34.87 -25.31 -10.78
C VAL A 405 35.22 -26.38 -11.81
N ASN A 406 35.21 -27.66 -11.42
CA ASN A 406 35.47 -28.80 -12.29
C ASN A 406 34.18 -29.47 -12.79
N ALA A 407 33.00 -28.90 -12.49
CA ALA A 407 31.74 -29.42 -12.99
C ALA A 407 31.80 -29.56 -14.51
N LEU A 408 31.32 -30.68 -15.03
CA LEU A 408 31.22 -30.89 -16.47
C LEU A 408 29.83 -30.46 -16.96
N SER A 409 29.76 -29.87 -18.15
CA SER A 409 28.51 -29.68 -18.88
C SER A 409 28.01 -31.01 -19.46
N ASP A 410 26.82 -31.02 -20.08
CA ASP A 410 26.35 -32.20 -20.83
C ASP A 410 27.22 -32.53 -22.06
N ALA A 411 27.97 -31.55 -22.57
CA ALA A 411 29.00 -31.73 -23.60
C ALA A 411 30.37 -32.16 -23.02
N GLY A 412 30.45 -32.44 -21.71
CA GLY A 412 31.68 -32.84 -21.03
C GLY A 412 32.73 -31.73 -20.90
N GLY A 413 32.41 -30.48 -21.22
CA GLY A 413 33.31 -29.34 -21.04
C GLY A 413 33.25 -28.79 -19.62
N THR A 414 34.34 -28.22 -19.12
CA THR A 414 34.39 -27.45 -17.86
C THR A 414 33.99 -25.98 -18.10
N PRO A 415 33.76 -25.15 -17.06
CA PRO A 415 33.57 -23.70 -17.24
C PRO A 415 34.73 -23.03 -18.00
N LEU A 416 35.94 -23.59 -17.90
CA LEU A 416 37.11 -23.09 -18.65
C LEU A 416 36.98 -23.33 -20.16
N HIS A 417 36.25 -24.35 -20.62
CA HIS A 417 35.96 -24.53 -22.05
C HIS A 417 35.13 -23.35 -22.57
N GLU A 418 34.09 -22.97 -21.84
CA GLU A 418 33.21 -21.86 -22.21
C GLU A 418 33.96 -20.51 -22.13
N ALA A 419 34.80 -20.31 -21.11
CA ALA A 419 35.70 -19.16 -21.04
C ALA A 419 36.74 -19.16 -22.17
N GLY A 420 37.20 -20.32 -22.63
CA GLY A 420 38.08 -20.46 -23.79
C GLY A 420 37.43 -19.89 -25.05
N ALA A 421 36.15 -20.20 -25.30
CA ALA A 421 35.43 -19.71 -26.46
C ALA A 421 35.14 -18.20 -26.42
N SER A 422 34.74 -17.64 -25.26
CA SER A 422 34.22 -16.26 -25.19
C SER A 422 34.53 -15.47 -23.90
N GLY A 423 35.27 -16.06 -22.96
CA GLY A 423 35.67 -15.43 -21.71
C GLY A 423 36.85 -14.47 -21.84
N GLY A 424 36.97 -13.53 -20.91
CA GLY A 424 38.08 -12.59 -20.80
C GLY A 424 39.19 -13.09 -19.89
N GLU A 425 40.32 -12.36 -19.90
CA GLU A 425 41.53 -12.68 -19.14
C GLU A 425 41.25 -12.93 -17.64
N ASP A 426 40.42 -12.10 -17.02
CA ASP A 426 40.10 -12.21 -15.59
C ASP A 426 39.33 -13.50 -15.26
N VAL A 427 38.33 -13.88 -16.07
CA VAL A 427 37.58 -15.13 -15.86
C VAL A 427 38.49 -16.35 -16.04
N LEU A 428 39.34 -16.35 -17.07
CA LEU A 428 40.28 -17.42 -17.33
C LEU A 428 41.25 -17.60 -16.15
N LYS A 429 41.83 -16.50 -15.66
CA LYS A 429 42.72 -16.52 -14.49
C LYS A 429 42.01 -17.02 -13.24
N GLN A 430 40.81 -16.52 -12.94
CA GLN A 430 40.04 -16.96 -11.77
C GLN A 430 39.77 -18.47 -11.79
N LEU A 431 39.39 -19.03 -12.96
CA LEU A 431 39.14 -20.47 -13.09
C LEU A 431 40.43 -21.30 -12.95
N LEU A 432 41.53 -20.85 -13.55
CA LEU A 432 42.84 -21.51 -13.43
C LEU A 432 43.37 -21.46 -11.98
N GLU A 433 43.26 -20.32 -11.32
CA GLU A 433 43.65 -20.11 -9.92
C GLU A 433 42.79 -20.95 -8.97
N ALA A 434 41.51 -21.17 -9.31
CA ALA A 434 40.62 -22.08 -8.59
C ALA A 434 40.91 -23.57 -8.85
N GLY A 435 41.86 -23.89 -9.72
CA GLY A 435 42.37 -25.26 -9.92
C GLY A 435 41.67 -26.05 -11.03
N VAL A 436 41.02 -25.40 -12.01
CA VAL A 436 40.48 -26.11 -13.18
C VAL A 436 41.61 -26.64 -14.05
N ASP A 437 41.58 -27.95 -14.36
CA ASP A 437 42.56 -28.57 -15.26
C ASP A 437 42.30 -28.12 -16.72
N PRO A 438 43.23 -27.37 -17.35
CA PRO A 438 43.08 -26.91 -18.73
C PRO A 438 43.17 -28.03 -19.77
N LYS A 439 43.56 -29.25 -19.36
CA LYS A 439 43.74 -30.42 -20.23
C LYS A 439 42.52 -31.34 -20.29
N VAL A 440 41.44 -31.00 -19.58
CA VAL A 440 40.18 -31.74 -19.70
C VAL A 440 39.73 -31.73 -21.16
N VAL A 441 39.35 -32.91 -21.66
CA VAL A 441 38.85 -33.11 -23.02
C VAL A 441 37.35 -33.34 -22.95
N SER A 442 36.59 -32.46 -23.62
CA SER A 442 35.13 -32.57 -23.72
C SER A 442 34.68 -33.82 -24.50
N SER A 443 33.38 -34.12 -24.52
CA SER A 443 32.83 -35.24 -25.28
C SER A 443 33.02 -35.09 -26.81
N HIS A 444 33.33 -33.88 -27.27
CA HIS A 444 33.65 -33.59 -28.67
C HIS A 444 35.14 -33.76 -29.00
N GLY A 445 35.97 -34.17 -28.03
CA GLY A 445 37.40 -34.39 -28.24
C GLY A 445 38.25 -33.12 -28.23
N VAL A 446 37.72 -31.99 -27.74
CA VAL A 446 38.41 -30.69 -27.71
C VAL A 446 38.67 -30.22 -26.28
N THR A 447 39.79 -29.51 -26.10
CA THR A 447 40.15 -28.79 -24.87
C THR A 447 39.67 -27.34 -24.89
N ALA A 448 39.79 -26.63 -23.76
CA ALA A 448 39.53 -25.19 -23.70
C ALA A 448 40.43 -24.37 -24.66
N LEU A 449 41.68 -24.80 -24.87
CA LEU A 449 42.60 -24.16 -25.82
C LEU A 449 42.16 -24.36 -27.28
N ASP A 450 41.60 -25.53 -27.61
CA ASP A 450 41.09 -25.78 -28.95
C ASP A 450 39.90 -24.88 -29.27
N LEU A 451 38.96 -24.72 -28.32
CA LEU A 451 37.87 -23.75 -28.44
C LEU A 451 38.40 -22.31 -28.54
N ALA A 452 39.41 -21.94 -27.73
CA ALA A 452 40.03 -20.63 -27.83
C ALA A 452 40.60 -20.34 -29.23
N ARG A 453 41.21 -21.34 -29.87
CA ARG A 453 41.70 -21.23 -31.26
C ARG A 453 40.56 -21.16 -32.28
N GLU A 454 39.53 -22.00 -32.14
CA GLU A 454 38.37 -22.01 -33.03
C GLU A 454 37.64 -20.66 -33.04
N TYR A 455 37.40 -20.10 -31.85
CA TYR A 455 36.70 -18.84 -31.67
C TYR A 455 37.62 -17.60 -31.68
N LYS A 456 38.94 -17.79 -31.87
CA LYS A 456 39.96 -16.73 -31.93
C LYS A 456 40.01 -15.84 -30.69
N ASN A 457 39.87 -16.44 -29.51
CA ASN A 457 40.02 -15.78 -28.23
C ASN A 457 41.52 -15.65 -27.88
N GLU A 458 42.15 -14.55 -28.31
CA GLU A 458 43.59 -14.33 -28.13
C GLU A 458 44.05 -14.37 -26.66
N ALA A 459 43.23 -13.87 -25.73
CA ALA A 459 43.55 -13.90 -24.31
C ALA A 459 43.63 -15.35 -23.78
N ALA A 460 42.65 -16.18 -24.14
CA ALA A 460 42.66 -17.61 -23.80
C ALA A 460 43.79 -18.36 -24.49
N ILE A 461 44.07 -18.09 -25.77
CA ILE A 461 45.20 -18.71 -26.47
C ILE A 461 46.52 -18.39 -25.75
N LEU A 462 46.74 -17.13 -25.39
CA LEU A 462 47.96 -16.69 -24.74
C LEU A 462 48.15 -17.34 -23.36
N LEU A 463 47.07 -17.44 -22.58
CA LEU A 463 47.09 -18.02 -21.24
C LEU A 463 47.20 -19.54 -21.23
N LEU A 464 46.55 -20.24 -22.17
CA LEU A 464 46.41 -21.69 -22.14
C LEU A 464 47.46 -22.43 -22.99
N LYS A 465 48.13 -21.78 -23.95
CA LYS A 465 49.05 -22.45 -24.89
C LYS A 465 50.22 -23.18 -24.25
N ASP A 466 50.61 -22.77 -23.04
CA ASP A 466 51.80 -23.26 -22.33
C ASP A 466 51.44 -24.16 -21.12
N LEU A 467 50.15 -24.46 -20.89
CA LEU A 467 49.65 -25.20 -19.70
C LEU A 467 49.47 -26.70 -19.92
#